data_AF-A0ABD5VUC7-F1
#
_entry.id   AF-A0ABD5VUC7-F1
#
_cell.length_a   1.000
_cell.length_b   1.000
_cell.length_c   1.000
_cell.angle_alpha   90.00
_cell.angle_beta   90.00
_cell.angle_gamma   90.00
#
_symmetry.space_group_name_H-M   'P 1'
#
loop_
_entity.id
_entity.type
_entity.pdbx_description
1 polymer ?
#
loop_
_entity_poly.entity_id
_entity_poly.type
_entity_poly.pdbx_seq_one_letter_code
_entity_poly.pdbx_strand_id
1 'polypeptide(L)'
;MTTKQTITRRGALKTIAGIGVLATVPTGSALGSTAKSKFDDEDGNGIPDEGEVVTGTYKSVYAYDATGDWYWNLGDGRVRGNVESVEALDDATLTVCYYKVQYRGTFENDGFLDSGWVKNNINCKGYDDNGIYNYIIVHETDPRYRGTRTPTWGGSWEYHVDVEDKHGNKLVRPETPPGQQQ
;
A
#
# COMPACT_ATOMS: atom_id res chain seq x y z
N MET A 1 4.52 -58.24 4.08
CA MET A 1 5.68 -57.91 3.24
C MET A 1 5.27 -56.84 2.25
N THR A 2 5.98 -55.72 2.29
CA THR A 2 5.73 -54.48 1.56
C THR A 2 6.08 -54.64 0.08
N THR A 3 5.22 -54.16 -0.82
CA THR A 3 5.66 -53.80 -2.18
C THR A 3 4.99 -52.48 -2.55
N LYS A 4 5.83 -51.46 -2.72
CA LYS A 4 5.49 -50.13 -3.23
C LYS A 4 5.13 -50.25 -4.71
N GLN A 5 4.04 -49.63 -5.14
CA GLN A 5 3.89 -49.18 -6.52
C GLN A 5 3.89 -47.65 -6.54
N THR A 6 4.94 -47.12 -7.16
CA THR A 6 5.08 -45.74 -7.63
C THR A 6 4.41 -45.63 -9.00
N ILE A 7 4.07 -44.39 -9.43
CA ILE A 7 3.63 -43.90 -10.77
C ILE A 7 2.16 -43.41 -10.70
N THR A 8 1.75 -42.17 -11.02
CA THR A 8 2.38 -41.02 -11.70
C THR A 8 1.62 -39.73 -11.36
N ARG A 9 2.32 -38.60 -11.32
CA ARG A 9 1.72 -37.25 -11.40
C ARG A 9 1.22 -37.01 -12.83
N ARG A 10 -0.10 -36.86 -13.01
CA ARG A 10 -0.79 -35.92 -13.92
C ARG A 10 -2.28 -36.28 -14.03
N GLY A 11 -3.16 -35.32 -13.71
CA GLY A 11 -4.50 -35.25 -14.28
C GLY A 11 -5.66 -35.13 -13.29
N ALA A 12 -6.60 -34.25 -13.64
CA ALA A 12 -7.90 -33.93 -13.01
C ALA A 12 -7.80 -33.09 -11.71
N LEU A 13 -8.00 -31.77 -11.70
CA LEU A 13 -9.16 -31.03 -12.23
C LEU A 13 -10.48 -31.70 -11.81
N LYS A 14 -10.90 -31.41 -10.58
CA LYS A 14 -12.29 -31.50 -10.12
C LYS A 14 -12.61 -30.25 -9.30
N THR A 15 -13.17 -29.28 -9.99
CA THR A 15 -14.39 -28.55 -9.62
C THR A 15 -14.69 -28.42 -8.12
N ILE A 16 -14.46 -27.23 -7.56
CA ILE A 16 -15.32 -26.69 -6.50
C ILE A 16 -16.02 -25.48 -7.13
N ALA A 17 -17.22 -25.72 -7.65
CA ALA A 17 -18.23 -24.69 -7.79
C ALA A 17 -18.96 -24.63 -6.44
N GLY A 18 -19.04 -23.44 -5.84
CA GLY A 18 -19.67 -23.28 -4.53
C GLY A 18 -19.61 -21.85 -3.97
N ILE A 19 -20.23 -20.92 -4.71
CA ILE A 19 -21.01 -19.75 -4.28
C ILE A 19 -20.71 -19.11 -2.89
N GLY A 20 -20.44 -17.80 -2.92
CA GLY A 20 -20.71 -16.84 -1.84
C GLY A 20 -19.46 -16.07 -1.41
N VAL A 21 -19.36 -14.74 -1.47
CA VAL A 21 -20.30 -13.65 -1.72
C VAL A 21 -19.46 -12.56 -2.41
N LEU A 22 -19.89 -12.05 -3.57
CA LEU A 22 -19.41 -10.74 -4.02
C LEU A 22 -20.00 -9.74 -3.02
N ALA A 23 -19.22 -9.36 -2.00
CA ALA A 23 -19.56 -8.25 -1.14
C ALA A 23 -19.48 -6.99 -2.01
N THR A 24 -20.62 -6.63 -2.60
CA THR A 24 -20.88 -5.28 -3.07
C THR A 24 -21.00 -4.41 -1.82
N VAL A 25 -19.84 -3.96 -1.34
CA VAL A 25 -19.76 -2.99 -0.25
C VAL A 25 -20.12 -1.63 -0.85
N PRO A 26 -21.05 -0.88 -0.25
CA PRO A 26 -21.63 0.32 -0.84
C PRO A 26 -20.58 1.34 -1.27
N THR A 27 -20.73 1.84 -2.49
CA THR A 27 -20.26 3.15 -2.92
C THR A 27 -20.84 4.21 -1.97
N GLY A 28 -19.96 5.06 -1.44
CA GLY A 28 -20.35 6.30 -0.76
C GLY A 28 -20.53 6.17 0.75
N SER A 29 -19.44 6.43 1.47
CA SER A 29 -19.43 7.27 2.68
C SER A 29 -17.97 7.56 2.99
N ALA A 30 -17.50 8.72 2.54
CA ALA A 30 -16.31 9.34 3.09
C ALA A 30 -16.41 9.32 4.62
N LEU A 31 -15.32 8.98 5.31
CA LEU A 31 -14.86 9.58 6.57
C LEU A 31 -13.78 8.70 7.22
N GLY A 32 -12.53 9.13 7.08
CA GLY A 32 -11.39 8.50 7.73
C GLY A 32 -10.03 8.98 7.20
N SER A 33 -9.98 9.69 6.06
CA SER A 33 -8.77 10.40 5.64
C SER A 33 -8.71 11.74 6.35
N THR A 34 -7.59 12.05 7.00
CA THR A 34 -7.30 13.44 7.40
C THR A 34 -6.81 14.18 6.15
N ALA A 35 -7.64 14.24 5.11
CA ALA A 35 -7.40 15.12 3.97
C ALA A 35 -7.75 16.54 4.41
N LYS A 36 -6.74 17.40 4.59
CA LYS A 36 -6.92 18.81 4.97
C LYS A 36 -7.12 19.73 3.75
N SER A 37 -7.27 19.19 2.55
CA SER A 37 -7.57 19.98 1.37
C SER A 37 -9.05 20.33 1.34
N LYS A 38 -9.36 21.63 1.36
CA LYS A 38 -10.64 22.12 0.82
C LYS A 38 -10.57 21.91 -0.69
N PHE A 39 -11.53 21.22 -1.27
CA PHE A 39 -11.71 21.02 -2.70
C PHE A 39 -13.16 21.31 -3.05
N ASP A 40 -13.42 21.68 -4.29
CA ASP A 40 -14.76 21.87 -4.81
C ASP A 40 -15.39 20.50 -5.12
N ASP A 41 -16.64 20.34 -4.70
CA ASP A 41 -17.50 19.13 -4.83
C ASP A 41 -18.92 19.63 -5.06
N GLU A 42 -19.22 20.04 -6.30
CA GLU A 42 -20.50 20.62 -6.69
C GLU A 42 -21.64 19.61 -6.63
N ASP A 43 -21.37 18.33 -6.91
CA ASP A 43 -22.37 17.26 -6.98
C ASP A 43 -22.61 16.53 -5.64
N GLY A 44 -21.76 16.80 -4.64
CA GLY A 44 -21.88 16.29 -3.26
C GLY A 44 -21.55 14.81 -3.13
N ASN A 45 -20.80 14.24 -4.06
CA ASN A 45 -20.46 12.82 -4.06
C ASN A 45 -19.27 12.46 -3.14
N GLY A 46 -18.59 13.48 -2.58
CA GLY A 46 -17.44 13.33 -1.69
C GLY A 46 -16.10 13.12 -2.41
N ILE A 47 -16.06 13.34 -3.73
CA ILE A 47 -14.90 13.26 -4.62
C ILE A 47 -14.63 14.67 -5.16
N PRO A 48 -13.36 15.06 -5.35
CA PRO A 48 -13.04 16.34 -5.97
C PRO A 48 -13.50 16.42 -7.43
N ASP A 49 -14.05 17.57 -7.81
CA ASP A 49 -14.42 17.87 -9.19
C ASP A 49 -13.21 17.84 -10.16
N GLU A 50 -13.49 17.72 -11.46
CA GLU A 50 -12.47 17.67 -12.51
C GLU A 50 -11.52 18.89 -12.43
N GLY A 51 -10.21 18.64 -12.51
CA GLY A 51 -9.18 19.68 -12.39
C GLY A 51 -8.82 20.12 -10.96
N GLU A 52 -9.53 19.65 -9.93
CA GLU A 52 -9.22 20.01 -8.54
C GLU A 52 -7.98 19.26 -8.01
N VAL A 53 -6.98 20.03 -7.55
CA VAL A 53 -5.75 19.48 -6.99
C VAL A 53 -5.88 19.32 -5.48
N VAL A 54 -5.90 18.07 -5.04
CA VAL A 54 -6.14 17.68 -3.65
C VAL A 54 -4.85 17.19 -3.02
N THR A 55 -4.66 17.51 -1.72
CA THR A 55 -3.53 17.03 -0.94
C THR A 55 -4.03 16.35 0.32
N GLY A 56 -3.62 15.11 0.54
CA GLY A 56 -4.08 14.34 1.68
C GLY A 56 -3.00 13.50 2.33
N THR A 57 -3.37 12.95 3.48
CA THR A 57 -2.55 12.00 4.22
C THR A 57 -3.45 10.97 4.87
N TYR A 58 -3.10 9.70 4.76
CA TYR A 58 -3.77 8.61 5.45
C TYR A 58 -2.74 7.63 6.02
N LYS A 59 -3.21 6.80 6.95
CA LYS A 59 -2.41 5.72 7.53
C LYS A 59 -3.03 4.40 7.12
N SER A 60 -2.18 3.46 6.73
CA SER A 60 -2.58 2.10 6.39
C SER A 60 -1.73 1.11 7.21
N VAL A 61 -2.27 -0.06 7.48
CA VAL A 61 -1.57 -1.11 8.23
C VAL A 61 -1.68 -2.40 7.45
N TYR A 62 -0.53 -2.98 7.12
CA TYR A 62 -0.41 -4.31 6.54
C TYR A 62 0.25 -5.22 7.57
N ALA A 63 -0.33 -6.38 7.84
CA ALA A 63 0.20 -7.36 8.76
C ALA A 63 0.11 -8.74 8.12
N TYR A 64 1.10 -9.58 8.37
CA TYR A 64 1.14 -10.95 7.86
C TYR A 64 1.96 -11.84 8.79
N ASP A 65 1.80 -13.15 8.64
CA ASP A 65 2.59 -14.15 9.36
C ASP A 65 3.21 -15.21 8.43
N ALA A 66 4.03 -16.09 8.99
CA ALA A 66 4.75 -17.10 8.21
C ALA A 66 3.84 -18.24 7.69
N THR A 67 2.58 -18.32 8.15
CA THR A 67 1.60 -19.30 7.67
C THR A 67 0.97 -18.87 6.34
N GLY A 68 1.17 -17.61 5.96
CA GLY A 68 0.62 -17.00 4.75
C GLY A 68 -0.67 -16.22 4.99
N ASP A 69 -1.07 -16.08 6.27
CA ASP A 69 -2.19 -15.24 6.65
C ASP A 69 -1.80 -13.77 6.67
N TRP A 70 -2.74 -12.92 6.27
CA TRP A 70 -2.50 -11.48 6.14
C TRP A 70 -3.77 -10.65 6.30
N TYR A 71 -3.56 -9.45 6.81
CA TYR A 71 -4.54 -8.42 7.08
C TYR A 71 -4.04 -7.08 6.53
N TRP A 72 -4.91 -6.33 5.87
CA TRP A 72 -4.60 -5.01 5.34
C TRP A 72 -5.75 -4.03 5.56
N ASN A 73 -5.54 -3.08 6.45
CA ASN A 73 -6.37 -1.88 6.54
C ASN A 73 -5.83 -0.81 5.59
N LEU A 74 -6.61 -0.42 4.58
CA LEU A 74 -6.20 0.55 3.56
C LEU A 74 -6.22 2.01 4.04
N GLY A 75 -6.77 2.29 5.23
CA GLY A 75 -6.83 3.63 5.80
C GLY A 75 -8.02 4.48 5.39
N ASP A 76 -8.91 3.93 4.56
CA ASP A 76 -10.12 4.57 4.02
C ASP A 76 -11.41 3.84 4.44
N GLY A 77 -11.31 3.00 5.47
CA GLY A 77 -12.41 2.16 5.96
C GLY A 77 -12.51 0.80 5.26
N ARG A 78 -11.79 0.59 4.15
CA ARG A 78 -11.71 -0.73 3.50
C ARG A 78 -10.65 -1.58 4.19
N VAL A 79 -11.00 -2.85 4.37
CA VAL A 79 -10.09 -3.89 4.86
C VAL A 79 -10.03 -5.00 3.81
N ARG A 80 -8.83 -5.54 3.60
CA ARG A 80 -8.56 -6.71 2.76
C ARG A 80 -7.73 -7.70 3.57
N GLY A 81 -7.81 -8.98 3.24
CA GLY A 81 -7.09 -10.02 3.95
C GLY A 81 -7.80 -11.36 3.83
N ASN A 82 -7.11 -12.41 4.24
CA ASN A 82 -7.74 -13.71 4.47
C ASN A 82 -8.11 -13.92 5.95
N VAL A 83 -7.68 -13.01 6.84
CA VAL A 83 -8.11 -12.93 8.25
C VAL A 83 -8.79 -11.60 8.54
N GLU A 84 -9.60 -11.57 9.61
CA GLU A 84 -10.45 -10.41 9.94
C GLU A 84 -9.73 -9.33 10.75
N SER A 85 -8.61 -9.66 11.40
CA SER A 85 -7.84 -8.71 12.22
C SER A 85 -6.38 -9.14 12.39
N VAL A 86 -5.57 -8.23 12.94
CA VAL A 86 -4.16 -8.52 13.26
C VAL A 86 -4.03 -9.55 14.37
N GLU A 87 -4.98 -9.57 15.32
CA GLU A 87 -5.01 -10.50 16.45
C GLU A 87 -5.30 -11.96 16.03
N ALA A 88 -5.79 -12.17 14.81
CA ALA A 88 -6.00 -13.50 14.25
C ALA A 88 -4.71 -14.13 13.68
N LEU A 89 -3.63 -13.34 13.55
CA LEU A 89 -2.34 -13.80 13.03
C LEU A 89 -1.50 -14.48 14.12
N ASP A 90 -0.59 -15.36 13.70
CA ASP A 90 0.35 -16.01 14.62
C ASP A 90 1.38 -15.01 15.17
N ASP A 91 1.24 -14.63 16.44
CA ASP A 91 2.10 -13.68 17.15
C ASP A 91 3.60 -14.07 17.10
N ALA A 92 3.92 -15.37 17.05
CA ALA A 92 5.31 -15.82 17.01
C ALA A 92 6.00 -15.51 15.67
N THR A 93 5.23 -15.35 14.60
CA THR A 93 5.73 -15.11 13.25
C THR A 93 5.15 -13.84 12.61
N LEU A 94 4.52 -13.00 13.42
CA LEU A 94 3.88 -11.77 13.00
C LEU A 94 4.90 -10.71 12.54
N THR A 95 4.62 -10.12 11.38
CA THR A 95 5.22 -8.88 10.91
C THR A 95 4.14 -7.84 10.62
N VAL A 96 4.31 -6.62 11.12
CA VAL A 96 3.40 -5.50 10.93
C VAL A 96 4.12 -4.31 10.31
N CYS A 97 3.61 -3.84 9.18
CA CYS A 97 4.07 -2.68 8.43
C CYS A 97 3.05 -1.54 8.54
N TYR A 98 3.51 -0.43 9.12
CA TYR A 98 2.74 0.81 9.22
C TYR A 98 3.08 1.74 8.08
N TYR A 99 2.08 2.11 7.31
CA TYR A 99 2.19 3.03 6.19
C TYR A 99 1.69 4.40 6.61
N LYS A 100 2.50 5.41 6.34
CA LYS A 100 2.07 6.80 6.28
C LYS A 100 2.13 7.25 4.83
N VAL A 101 0.96 7.38 4.22
CA VAL A 101 0.83 7.74 2.82
C VAL A 101 0.45 9.21 2.71
N GLN A 102 1.16 9.93 1.87
CA GLN A 102 0.87 11.31 1.50
C GLN A 102 0.67 11.37 0.01
N TYR A 103 -0.30 12.15 -0.45
CA TYR A 103 -0.53 12.31 -1.88
C TYR A 103 -0.83 13.76 -2.21
N ARG A 104 -0.57 14.11 -3.47
CA ARG A 104 -1.07 15.32 -4.10
C ARG A 104 -1.37 15.03 -5.55
N GLY A 105 -2.56 15.42 -6.01
CA GLY A 105 -2.96 15.16 -7.38
C GLY A 105 -4.43 15.45 -7.63
N THR A 106 -4.86 15.14 -8.84
CA THR A 106 -6.27 15.22 -9.26
C THR A 106 -6.87 13.82 -9.25
N PHE A 107 -8.18 13.78 -9.05
CA PHE A 107 -8.99 12.55 -9.08
C PHE A 107 -9.93 12.51 -10.29
N GLU A 108 -10.01 13.61 -11.07
CA GLU A 108 -10.87 13.75 -12.26
C GLU A 108 -12.28 13.18 -12.09
N ASN A 109 -12.90 13.45 -10.93
CA ASN A 109 -14.21 12.92 -10.53
C ASN A 109 -14.29 11.38 -10.42
N ASP A 110 -13.19 10.76 -10.02
CA ASP A 110 -13.06 9.32 -9.80
C ASP A 110 -12.49 8.97 -8.40
N GLY A 111 -12.59 7.70 -8.01
CA GLY A 111 -12.18 7.24 -6.68
C GLY A 111 -10.67 6.99 -6.51
N PHE A 112 -9.87 7.27 -7.53
CA PHE A 112 -8.47 6.94 -7.69
C PHE A 112 -7.67 8.18 -8.08
N LEU A 113 -6.36 8.15 -7.80
CA LEU A 113 -5.52 9.29 -8.13
C LEU A 113 -5.10 9.16 -9.61
N ASP A 114 -5.54 10.08 -10.45
CA ASP A 114 -5.26 10.07 -11.90
C ASP A 114 -3.93 10.75 -12.25
N SER A 115 -3.55 11.79 -11.51
CA SER A 115 -2.31 12.54 -11.75
C SER A 115 -1.61 12.95 -10.47
N GLY A 116 -0.34 13.36 -10.56
CA GLY A 116 0.43 13.89 -9.43
C GLY A 116 1.39 12.88 -8.79
N TRP A 117 1.37 12.75 -7.46
CA TRP A 117 2.32 11.91 -6.74
C TRP A 117 1.78 11.31 -5.44
N VAL A 118 2.36 10.17 -5.06
CA VAL A 118 2.10 9.45 -3.81
C VAL A 118 3.42 9.12 -3.12
N LYS A 119 3.63 9.62 -1.91
CA LYS A 119 4.77 9.31 -1.05
C LYS A 119 4.37 8.34 0.04
N ASN A 120 5.13 7.28 0.21
CA ASN A 120 4.93 6.27 1.24
C ASN A 120 6.13 6.28 2.19
N ASN A 121 5.84 6.39 3.48
CA ASN A 121 6.78 6.07 4.54
C ASN A 121 6.26 4.80 5.24
N ILE A 122 7.04 3.73 5.16
CA ILE A 122 6.70 2.43 5.72
C ILE A 122 7.66 2.11 6.85
N ASN A 123 7.12 1.64 7.96
CA ASN A 123 7.87 1.12 9.09
C ASN A 123 7.37 -0.28 9.41
N CYS A 124 8.19 -1.28 9.13
CA CYS A 124 7.90 -2.68 9.39
C CYS A 124 8.56 -3.13 10.69
N LYS A 125 7.87 -3.99 11.43
CA LYS A 125 8.37 -4.59 12.67
C LYS A 125 7.85 -6.00 12.80
N GLY A 126 8.72 -6.94 13.15
CA GLY A 126 8.33 -8.30 13.44
C GLY A 126 9.35 -9.35 13.08
N TYR A 127 8.84 -10.52 12.76
CA TYR A 127 9.57 -11.77 12.61
C TYR A 127 10.63 -11.72 11.51
N ASP A 128 10.25 -11.32 10.29
CA ASP A 128 11.12 -11.35 9.12
C ASP A 128 11.48 -9.97 8.56
N ASP A 129 10.85 -8.90 9.05
CA ASP A 129 11.15 -7.53 8.65
C ASP A 129 11.13 -6.54 9.84
N ASN A 130 12.14 -5.69 9.89
CA ASN A 130 12.27 -4.58 10.85
C ASN A 130 12.74 -3.29 10.17
N GLY A 131 12.47 -3.17 8.86
CA GLY A 131 12.95 -2.12 7.99
C GLY A 131 12.13 -0.84 8.00
N ILE A 132 12.74 0.22 7.48
CA ILE A 132 12.10 1.50 7.20
C ILE A 132 12.28 1.79 5.71
N TYR A 133 11.17 2.04 5.03
CA TYR A 133 11.14 2.29 3.60
C TYR A 133 10.52 3.66 3.31
N ASN A 134 11.10 4.37 2.35
CA ASN A 134 10.56 5.60 1.80
C ASN A 134 10.61 5.50 0.29
N TYR A 135 9.46 5.62 -0.35
CA TYR A 135 9.37 5.71 -1.80
C TYR A 135 8.34 6.75 -2.22
N ILE A 136 8.48 7.19 -3.45
CA ILE A 136 7.54 8.07 -4.12
C ILE A 136 7.16 7.48 -5.46
N ILE A 137 5.87 7.52 -5.76
CA ILE A 137 5.29 7.16 -7.04
C ILE A 137 4.83 8.46 -7.68
N VAL A 138 5.21 8.70 -8.94
CA VAL A 138 4.92 9.96 -9.65
C VAL A 138 4.31 9.67 -11.00
N HIS A 139 3.31 10.45 -11.39
CA HIS A 139 2.69 10.41 -12.72
C HIS A 139 3.56 11.14 -13.75
N GLU A 140 3.40 10.88 -15.04
CA GLU A 140 4.15 11.55 -16.11
C GLU A 140 3.99 13.08 -16.17
N THR A 141 2.91 13.59 -15.59
CA THR A 141 2.67 15.04 -15.44
C THR A 141 3.51 15.67 -14.33
N ASP A 142 4.14 14.89 -13.46
CA ASP A 142 5.00 15.39 -12.39
C ASP A 142 6.43 15.68 -12.89
N PRO A 143 7.05 16.83 -12.55
CA PRO A 143 8.40 17.19 -13.00
C PRO A 143 9.52 16.20 -12.59
N ARG A 144 9.25 15.32 -11.62
CA ARG A 144 10.19 14.28 -11.18
C ARG A 144 10.15 13.03 -12.07
N TYR A 145 9.11 12.84 -12.88
CA TYR A 145 9.02 11.74 -13.83
C TYR A 145 10.19 11.75 -14.81
N ARG A 146 10.65 10.56 -15.20
CA ARG A 146 11.84 10.41 -16.06
C ARG A 146 11.60 9.50 -17.25
N GLY A 147 10.54 8.70 -17.29
CA GLY A 147 10.25 7.74 -18.36
C GLY A 147 11.25 6.58 -18.46
N THR A 148 12.10 6.40 -17.45
CA THR A 148 13.18 5.39 -17.39
C THR A 148 13.14 4.55 -16.12
N ARG A 149 12.19 4.80 -15.21
CA ARG A 149 12.04 4.09 -13.95
C ARG A 149 11.05 2.95 -14.10
N THR A 150 10.89 2.15 -13.04
CA THR A 150 9.96 1.03 -13.05
C THR A 150 8.53 1.57 -13.17
N PRO A 151 7.77 1.20 -14.21
CA PRO A 151 6.39 1.62 -14.36
C PRO A 151 5.50 0.95 -13.31
N THR A 152 4.46 1.67 -12.87
CA THR A 152 3.40 1.19 -11.98
C THR A 152 2.04 1.63 -12.52
N TRP A 153 0.96 1.04 -12.00
CA TRP A 153 -0.45 1.40 -12.30
C TRP A 153 -0.78 1.65 -13.78
N GLY A 154 -0.36 0.74 -14.67
CA GLY A 154 -0.70 0.84 -16.10
C GLY A 154 0.26 1.67 -16.94
N GLY A 155 1.38 2.17 -16.37
CA GLY A 155 2.54 2.63 -17.13
C GLY A 155 2.73 4.15 -17.22
N SER A 156 1.71 4.95 -16.90
CA SER A 156 1.83 6.42 -16.80
C SER A 156 2.41 6.89 -15.46
N TRP A 157 2.68 5.95 -14.55
CA TRP A 157 3.26 6.20 -13.24
C TRP A 157 4.61 5.51 -13.09
N GLU A 158 5.55 6.15 -12.41
CA GLU A 158 6.88 5.63 -12.14
C GLU A 158 7.18 5.55 -10.64
N TYR A 159 7.89 4.49 -10.25
CA TYR A 159 8.32 4.23 -8.89
C TYR A 159 9.75 4.71 -8.62
N HIS A 160 9.94 5.46 -7.53
CA HIS A 160 11.22 6.01 -7.08
C HIS A 160 11.47 5.62 -5.61
N VAL A 161 12.61 4.97 -5.34
CA VAL A 161 13.05 4.67 -3.97
C VAL A 161 13.85 5.86 -3.42
N ASP A 162 13.42 6.42 -2.29
CA ASP A 162 14.16 7.45 -1.55
C ASP A 162 15.10 6.82 -0.51
N VAL A 163 14.60 5.86 0.27
CA VAL A 163 15.33 5.10 1.30
C VAL A 163 14.76 3.69 1.37
N GLU A 164 15.61 2.66 1.40
CA GLU A 164 15.21 1.27 1.62
C GLU A 164 16.12 0.66 2.68
N ASP A 165 15.54 -0.14 3.60
CA ASP A 165 16.37 -0.77 4.62
C ASP A 165 17.39 -1.70 3.96
N LYS A 166 18.64 -1.65 4.44
CA LYS A 166 19.80 -2.37 3.90
C LYS A 166 20.22 -2.00 2.46
N HIS A 167 19.49 -1.13 1.75
CA HIS A 167 19.84 -0.66 0.41
C HIS A 167 19.49 0.84 0.18
N GLY A 168 20.50 1.70 0.01
CA GLY A 168 20.33 3.10 -0.45
C GLY A 168 20.07 4.16 0.65
N ASN A 169 20.85 5.25 0.59
CA ASN A 169 20.80 6.47 1.41
C ASN A 169 20.23 6.33 2.83
N LYS A 170 20.93 5.55 3.67
CA LYS A 170 20.86 5.78 5.11
C LYS A 170 21.30 7.23 5.33
N LEU A 171 20.39 8.11 5.71
CA LEU A 171 20.76 9.38 6.33
C LEU A 171 21.51 9.01 7.60
N VAL A 172 22.83 8.85 7.49
CA VAL A 172 23.70 8.72 8.65
C VAL A 172 23.59 10.08 9.33
N ARG A 173 22.87 10.13 10.46
CA ARG A 173 22.90 11.30 11.31
C ARG A 173 24.38 11.58 11.59
N PRO A 174 24.91 12.78 11.30
CA PRO A 174 26.29 13.07 11.68
C PRO A 174 26.42 12.84 13.18
N GLU A 175 27.47 12.12 13.60
CA GLU A 175 27.73 11.79 15.01
C GLU A 175 27.70 13.04 15.90
N THR A 176 28.01 14.20 15.31
CA THR A 176 27.89 15.51 15.91
C THR A 176 26.85 16.36 15.14
N PRO A 177 25.81 16.89 15.80
CA PRO A 177 24.91 17.85 15.19
C PRO A 177 25.67 19.06 14.61
N PRO A 178 25.29 19.60 13.43
CA PRO A 178 25.85 20.85 12.93
C PRO A 178 25.65 21.96 13.98
N GLY A 179 26.75 22.64 14.39
CA GLY A 179 26.73 23.67 15.42
C GLY A 179 27.17 23.24 16.81
N GLN A 180 27.69 22.01 16.98
CA GLN A 180 28.26 21.50 18.25
C GLN A 180 29.77 21.19 18.14
N GLN A 181 30.48 21.79 17.18
CA GLN A 181 31.95 21.75 17.20
C GLN A 181 32.44 22.62 18.36
N GLN A 182 32.86 21.98 19.46
CA GLN A 182 33.76 22.56 20.46
C GLN A 182 35.14 21.94 20.27
#